data_AF-A0AAT9HUS0-F1
#
_entry.id   AF-A0AAT9HUS0-F1
#
_cell.length_a   1.000
_cell.length_b   1.000
_cell.length_c   1.000
_cell.angle_alpha   90.00
_cell.angle_beta   90.00
_cell.angle_gamma   90.00
#
_symmetry.space_group_name_H-M   'P 1'
#
loop_
_entity.id
_entity.type
_entity.pdbx_description
1 polymer ?
#
loop_
_entity_poly.entity_id
_entity_poly.type
_entity_poly.pdbx_seq_one_letter_code
_entity_poly.pdbx_strand_id
1 'polypeptide(L)'
;MRRLGPAVRLLSGFVLPKFTSERGLPFLEALTTAEADSGHRLFAMPVLESPELLYRESRVETLEGIFRAVDKYRDRVLALRLGVTDFCSSYGLRRAPDMTAYDIQVVASVISDVVNMLARADGTGFTVTGPVWEYFRVQERMFKPLLRQSPSTR
;
A
#
# COMPACT_ATOMS: atom_id res chain seq x y z
N MET A 1 5.70 11.51 22.18
CA MET A 1 7.16 11.27 22.31
C MET A 1 7.66 11.20 23.75
N ARG A 2 7.21 12.07 24.67
CA ARG A 2 7.67 12.08 26.09
C ARG A 2 7.70 10.72 26.81
N ARG A 3 6.74 9.82 26.56
CA ARG A 3 6.68 8.48 27.19
C ARG A 3 7.75 7.50 26.69
N LEU A 4 8.30 7.70 25.50
CA LEU A 4 9.34 6.82 24.93
C LEU A 4 10.72 7.12 25.52
N GLY A 5 10.93 8.31 26.08
CA GLY A 5 12.21 8.72 26.66
C GLY A 5 13.38 8.48 25.70
N PRO A 6 14.52 7.94 26.19
CA PRO A 6 15.69 7.68 25.36
C PRO A 6 15.46 6.68 24.21
N ALA A 7 14.42 5.85 24.27
CA ALA A 7 14.14 4.84 23.24
C ALA A 7 13.63 5.45 21.92
N VAL A 8 13.28 6.75 21.90
CA VAL A 8 12.84 7.45 20.68
C VAL A 8 13.85 7.33 19.53
N ARG A 9 15.15 7.23 19.83
CA ARG A 9 16.22 7.04 18.84
C ARG A 9 16.08 5.76 18.00
N LEU A 10 15.34 4.77 18.50
CA LEU A 10 15.09 3.50 17.79
C LEU A 10 13.90 3.58 16.83
N LEU A 11 13.10 4.65 16.91
CA LEU A 11 11.94 4.85 16.06
C LEU A 11 12.34 5.64 14.81
N SER A 12 12.15 5.05 13.63
CA SER A 12 12.41 5.75 12.37
C SER A 12 11.20 6.54 11.86
N GLY A 13 9.98 6.13 12.21
CA GLY A 13 8.79 6.73 11.63
C GLY A 13 7.53 5.91 11.82
N PHE A 14 6.48 6.29 11.09
CA PHE A 14 5.16 5.70 11.19
C PHE A 14 4.60 5.33 9.81
N VAL A 15 3.83 4.24 9.79
CA VAL A 15 2.97 3.88 8.67
C VAL A 15 1.61 4.52 8.89
N LEU A 16 1.09 5.24 7.88
CA LEU A 16 -0.17 5.98 8.00
C LEU A 16 -1.25 5.25 7.18
N PRO A 17 -2.08 4.39 7.81
CA PRO A 17 -3.11 3.64 7.10
C PRO A 17 -4.23 4.56 6.59
N LYS A 18 -4.97 4.11 5.55
CA LYS A 18 -6.13 4.81 4.98
C LYS A 18 -5.85 6.28 4.69
N PHE A 19 -4.67 6.58 4.15
CA PHE A 19 -4.22 7.95 3.98
C PHE A 19 -5.08 8.67 2.94
N THR A 20 -5.56 9.86 3.32
CA THR A 20 -6.26 10.84 2.46
C THR A 20 -5.75 12.23 2.84
N SER A 21 -6.07 13.27 2.07
CA SER A 21 -5.74 14.66 2.46
C SER A 21 -6.32 15.01 3.83
N GLU A 22 -7.59 14.69 4.06
CA GLU A 22 -8.31 15.02 5.31
C GLU A 22 -7.74 14.31 6.54
N ARG A 23 -7.47 13.00 6.42
CA ARG A 23 -6.94 12.21 7.54
C ARG A 23 -5.45 12.36 7.71
N GLY A 24 -4.72 12.45 6.61
CA GLY A 24 -3.26 12.38 6.55
C GLY A 24 -2.56 13.65 7.00
N LEU A 25 -3.12 14.83 6.70
CA LEU A 25 -2.53 16.11 7.08
C LEU A 25 -2.35 16.26 8.60
N PRO A 26 -3.37 16.00 9.45
CA PRO A 26 -3.20 16.03 10.90
C PRO A 26 -2.10 15.09 11.41
N PHE A 27 -1.93 13.90 10.78
CA PHE A 27 -0.85 12.98 11.15
C PHE A 27 0.53 13.53 10.80
N LEU A 28 0.70 14.14 9.62
CA LEU A 28 1.97 14.73 9.20
C LEU A 28 2.34 15.97 10.04
N GLU A 29 1.34 16.75 10.44
CA GLU A 29 1.52 17.85 11.39
C GLU A 29 1.97 17.34 12.76
N ALA A 30 1.28 16.34 13.31
CA ALA A 30 1.66 15.71 14.57
C ALA A 30 3.05 15.06 14.51
N LEU A 31 3.44 14.47 13.38
CA LEU A 31 4.78 13.94 13.15
C LEU A 31 5.84 15.05 13.24
N THR A 32 5.57 16.20 12.63
CA THR A 32 6.48 17.35 12.61
C THR A 32 6.64 17.93 14.02
N THR A 33 5.54 18.06 14.77
CA THR A 33 5.60 18.46 16.19
C THR A 33 6.39 17.45 17.02
N ALA A 34 6.16 16.15 16.80
CA ALA A 34 6.87 15.09 17.52
C ALA A 34 8.38 15.07 17.22
N GLU A 35 8.78 15.34 15.97
CA GLU A 35 10.18 15.50 15.56
C GLU A 35 10.81 16.70 16.28
N ALA A 36 10.14 17.86 16.29
CA ALA A 36 10.63 19.06 16.97
C ALA A 36 10.80 18.85 18.48
N ASP A 37 9.82 18.21 19.13
CA ASP A 37 9.84 17.94 20.57
C ASP A 37 10.91 16.92 20.99
N SER A 38 11.25 15.99 20.11
CA SER A 38 12.20 14.91 20.40
C SER A 38 13.62 15.18 19.90
N GLY A 39 13.80 16.15 19.00
CA GLY A 39 15.07 16.41 18.32
C GLY A 39 15.51 15.25 17.41
N HIS A 40 14.61 14.31 17.11
CA HIS A 40 14.90 13.09 16.35
C HIS A 40 14.06 13.05 15.09
N ARG A 41 14.72 12.81 13.94
CA ARG A 41 14.06 12.79 12.63
C ARG A 41 13.08 11.63 12.54
N LEU A 42 11.84 11.93 12.15
CA LEU A 42 10.79 10.93 11.97
C LEU A 42 10.26 10.97 10.54
N PHE A 43 10.01 9.79 9.99
CA PHE A 43 9.47 9.61 8.64
C PHE A 43 8.02 9.14 8.67
N ALA A 44 7.31 9.35 7.56
CA ALA A 44 6.00 8.81 7.30
C ALA A 44 6.04 7.91 6.05
N MET A 45 5.25 6.85 6.09
CA MET A 45 4.91 6.01 4.95
C MET A 45 3.38 5.93 4.81
N PRO A 46 2.77 6.81 4.02
CA PRO A 46 1.34 6.78 3.70
C PRO A 46 0.93 5.50 2.99
N VAL A 47 -0.21 4.93 3.39
CA VAL A 47 -0.82 3.77 2.72
C VAL A 47 -2.10 4.19 2.01
N LEU A 48 -2.10 4.02 0.69
CA LEU A 48 -3.18 4.30 -0.25
C LEU A 48 -4.09 3.06 -0.33
N GLU A 49 -5.11 3.04 0.52
CA GLU A 49 -6.01 1.89 0.68
C GLU A 49 -7.47 2.31 0.91
N SER A 50 -7.75 3.60 0.77
CA SER A 50 -9.04 4.22 1.06
C SER A 50 -10.07 3.93 -0.06
N PRO A 51 -11.34 3.61 0.25
CA PRO A 51 -12.34 3.26 -0.77
C PRO A 51 -12.59 4.34 -1.83
N GLU A 52 -12.36 5.61 -1.50
CA GLU A 52 -12.53 6.77 -2.37
C GLU A 52 -11.60 6.73 -3.60
N LEU A 53 -10.51 5.95 -3.52
CA LEU A 53 -9.63 5.70 -4.66
C LEU A 53 -10.26 4.73 -5.67
N LEU A 54 -11.23 3.91 -5.27
CA LEU A 54 -11.83 2.91 -6.15
C LEU A 54 -12.88 3.53 -7.08
N TYR A 55 -13.63 4.53 -6.60
CA TYR A 55 -14.64 5.22 -7.40
C TYR A 55 -14.00 6.16 -8.42
N ARG A 56 -14.38 6.02 -9.69
CA ARG A 56 -13.74 6.76 -10.78
C ARG A 56 -13.99 8.26 -10.67
N GLU A 57 -15.17 8.63 -10.20
CA GLU A 57 -15.64 10.00 -10.00
C GLU A 57 -14.84 10.77 -8.93
N SER A 58 -14.38 10.11 -7.87
CA SER A 58 -13.64 10.76 -6.78
C SER A 58 -12.13 10.55 -6.83
N ARG A 59 -11.66 9.56 -7.62
CA ARG A 59 -10.26 9.12 -7.61
C ARG A 59 -9.27 10.23 -7.93
N VAL A 60 -9.51 11.00 -8.98
CA VAL A 60 -8.58 12.04 -9.44
C VAL A 60 -8.41 13.10 -8.36
N GLU A 61 -9.52 13.64 -7.85
CA GLU A 61 -9.51 14.64 -6.77
C GLU A 61 -8.83 14.10 -5.50
N THR A 62 -9.10 12.84 -5.15
CA THR A 62 -8.47 12.18 -4.00
C THR A 62 -6.96 12.08 -4.18
N LEU A 63 -6.49 11.65 -5.35
CA LEU A 63 -5.06 11.52 -5.64
C LEU A 63 -4.36 12.88 -5.67
N GLU A 64 -4.99 13.93 -6.21
CA GLU A 64 -4.47 15.31 -6.15
C GLU A 64 -4.40 15.84 -4.71
N GLY A 65 -5.43 15.56 -3.90
CA GLY A 65 -5.42 15.88 -2.47
C GLY A 65 -4.27 15.20 -1.73
N ILE A 66 -4.06 13.91 -1.99
CA ILE A 66 -2.96 13.14 -1.43
C ILE A 66 -1.62 13.71 -1.88
N PHE A 67 -1.43 13.96 -3.18
CA PHE A 67 -0.20 14.55 -3.72
C PHE A 67 0.15 15.84 -3.01
N ARG A 68 -0.79 16.80 -2.92
CA ARG A 68 -0.57 18.08 -2.24
C ARG A 68 -0.19 17.88 -0.77
N ALA A 69 -0.83 16.93 -0.08
CA ALA A 69 -0.53 16.63 1.31
C ALA A 69 0.88 16.06 1.48
N VAL A 70 1.29 15.09 0.65
CA VAL A 70 2.62 14.47 0.79
C VAL A 70 3.74 15.36 0.27
N ASP A 71 3.48 16.19 -0.74
CA ASP A 71 4.45 17.13 -1.30
C ASP A 71 4.77 18.28 -0.33
N LYS A 72 3.78 18.76 0.43
CA LYS A 72 4.00 19.72 1.53
C LYS A 72 5.00 19.19 2.57
N TYR A 73 5.08 17.87 2.76
CA TYR A 73 5.99 17.22 3.72
C TYR A 73 6.98 16.29 3.03
N ARG A 74 7.39 16.61 1.79
CA ARG A 74 8.16 15.72 0.91
C ARG A 74 9.38 15.10 1.58
N ASP A 75 10.14 15.89 2.35
CA ASP A 75 11.37 15.43 3.02
C ASP A 75 11.13 14.39 4.13
N ARG A 76 9.86 14.17 4.54
CA ARG A 76 9.46 13.21 5.57
C ARG A 76 8.77 11.98 4.98
N VAL A 77 8.40 12.01 3.71
CA VAL A 77 7.70 10.90 3.05
C VAL A 77 8.72 10.04 2.30
N LEU A 78 8.98 8.84 2.83
CA LEU A 78 9.96 7.92 2.22
C LEU A 78 9.42 7.21 0.98
N ALA A 79 8.16 6.78 1.07
CA ALA A 79 7.45 6.08 0.02
C ALA A 79 5.95 6.15 0.26
N LEU A 80 5.18 5.97 -0.80
CA LEU A 80 3.76 5.70 -0.74
C LEU A 80 3.54 4.20 -0.91
N ARG A 81 2.59 3.61 -0.18
CA ARG A 81 2.32 2.17 -0.24
C ARG A 81 0.92 1.93 -0.74
N LEU A 82 0.74 0.95 -1.62
CA LEU A 82 -0.58 0.53 -2.10
C LEU A 82 -1.14 -0.59 -1.22
N GLY A 83 -2.33 -0.40 -0.64
CA GLY A 83 -3.03 -1.40 0.16
C GLY A 83 -4.15 -2.09 -0.63
N VAL A 84 -3.80 -3.10 -1.44
CA VAL A 84 -4.79 -3.77 -2.31
C VAL A 84 -5.74 -4.71 -1.54
N THR A 85 -5.34 -5.20 -0.38
CA THR A 85 -6.19 -6.07 0.46
C THR A 85 -7.42 -5.31 0.96
N ASP A 86 -7.27 -4.06 1.43
CA ASP A 86 -8.42 -3.22 1.81
C ASP A 86 -9.32 -2.92 0.61
N PHE A 87 -8.76 -2.66 -0.58
CA PHE A 87 -9.56 -2.45 -1.79
C PHE A 87 -10.47 -3.63 -2.13
N CYS A 88 -9.93 -4.85 -2.05
CA CYS A 88 -10.71 -6.06 -2.31
C CYS A 88 -11.79 -6.27 -1.24
N SER A 89 -11.46 -5.97 0.02
CA SER A 89 -12.37 -6.07 1.16
C SER A 89 -13.54 -5.09 1.04
N SER A 90 -13.29 -3.84 0.62
CA SER A 90 -14.33 -2.81 0.48
C SER A 90 -15.40 -3.14 -0.56
N TYR A 91 -15.07 -3.92 -1.60
CA TYR A 91 -16.04 -4.36 -2.61
C TYR A 91 -16.62 -5.76 -2.33
N GLY A 92 -16.27 -6.40 -1.21
CA GLY A 92 -16.70 -7.77 -0.92
C GLY A 92 -16.25 -8.77 -1.99
N LEU A 93 -15.20 -8.45 -2.74
CA LEU A 93 -14.69 -9.29 -3.82
C LEU A 93 -14.03 -10.52 -3.18
N ARG A 94 -14.70 -11.67 -3.24
CA ARG A 94 -14.06 -12.94 -2.93
C ARG A 94 -13.03 -13.22 -4.02
N ARG A 95 -11.76 -12.96 -3.72
CA ARG A 95 -10.65 -13.35 -4.59
C ARG A 95 -10.52 -14.86 -4.54
N ALA A 96 -10.86 -15.53 -5.64
CA ALA A 96 -10.46 -16.92 -5.81
C ALA A 96 -8.90 -16.99 -5.84
N PRO A 97 -8.28 -18.08 -5.37
CA PRO A 97 -6.82 -18.19 -5.22
C PRO A 97 -6.01 -18.00 -6.51
N ASP A 98 -6.69 -18.08 -7.66
CA ASP A 98 -6.17 -17.92 -9.02
C ASP A 98 -6.22 -16.47 -9.55
N MET A 99 -6.79 -15.53 -8.79
CA MET A 99 -7.02 -14.15 -9.25
C MET A 99 -5.98 -13.17 -8.67
N THR A 100 -5.22 -12.50 -9.53
CA THR A 100 -4.22 -11.46 -9.21
C THR A 100 -4.86 -10.09 -8.89
N ALA A 101 -4.07 -9.13 -8.36
CA ALA A 101 -4.49 -7.72 -8.22
C ALA A 101 -4.86 -7.06 -9.54
N TYR A 102 -4.34 -7.58 -10.64
CA TYR A 102 -4.53 -7.02 -11.96
C TYR A 102 -5.79 -7.58 -12.65
N ASP A 103 -6.26 -8.75 -12.22
CA ASP A 103 -7.45 -9.38 -12.78
C ASP A 103 -8.75 -8.66 -12.34
N ILE A 104 -8.68 -7.89 -11.25
CA ILE A 104 -9.73 -6.94 -10.88
C ILE A 104 -9.43 -5.62 -11.60
N GLN A 105 -10.09 -5.37 -12.73
CA GLN A 105 -9.88 -4.17 -13.55
C GLN A 105 -9.97 -2.86 -12.75
N VAL A 106 -10.81 -2.81 -11.73
CA VAL A 106 -10.91 -1.65 -10.81
C VAL A 106 -9.58 -1.41 -10.09
N VAL A 107 -8.94 -2.46 -9.57
CA VAL A 107 -7.67 -2.36 -8.85
C VAL A 107 -6.53 -2.03 -9.83
N ALA A 108 -6.47 -2.68 -10.99
CA ALA A 108 -5.48 -2.37 -12.01
C ALA A 108 -5.54 -0.89 -12.45
N SER A 109 -6.76 -0.38 -12.64
CA SER A 109 -7.00 1.03 -12.99
C SER A 109 -6.51 1.98 -11.88
N VAL A 110 -6.76 1.66 -10.59
CA VAL A 110 -6.23 2.46 -9.48
C VAL A 110 -4.70 2.46 -9.46
N ILE A 111 -4.06 1.30 -9.64
CA ILE A 111 -2.60 1.19 -9.68
C ILE A 111 -2.04 2.07 -10.81
N SER A 112 -2.65 2.01 -12.00
CA SER A 112 -2.25 2.84 -13.15
C SER A 112 -2.33 4.32 -12.82
N ASP A 113 -3.43 4.78 -12.22
CA ASP A 113 -3.63 6.19 -11.87
C ASP A 113 -2.65 6.65 -10.79
N VAL A 114 -2.38 5.81 -9.78
CA VAL A 114 -1.37 6.09 -8.75
C VAL A 114 0.02 6.24 -9.36
N VAL A 115 0.43 5.34 -10.25
CA VAL A 115 1.74 5.44 -10.91
C VAL A 115 1.81 6.73 -11.75
N ASN A 116 0.77 7.04 -12.51
CA ASN A 116 0.74 8.20 -13.40
C ASN A 116 0.70 9.55 -12.66
N MET A 117 0.04 9.61 -11.50
CA MET A 117 -0.14 10.86 -10.74
C MET A 117 0.90 11.04 -9.63
N LEU A 118 1.35 9.97 -8.99
CA LEU A 118 2.18 10.03 -7.79
C LEU A 118 3.60 9.50 -7.98
N ALA A 119 3.90 8.74 -9.04
CA ALA A 119 5.20 8.10 -9.27
C ALA A 119 5.93 8.60 -10.53
N ARG A 120 5.72 9.86 -10.91
CA ARG A 120 6.31 10.46 -12.12
C ARG A 120 7.85 10.47 -12.07
N ALA A 121 8.46 10.14 -13.20
CA ALA A 121 9.92 10.14 -13.36
C ALA A 121 10.53 11.53 -13.62
N ASP A 122 9.72 12.60 -13.62
CA ASP A 122 10.13 13.99 -13.88
C ASP A 122 10.69 14.72 -12.64
N GLY A 123 10.91 14.00 -11.53
CA GLY A 123 11.39 14.54 -10.26
C GLY A 123 10.27 14.97 -9.29
N THR A 124 9.01 15.03 -9.75
CA THR A 124 7.86 15.31 -8.88
C THR A 124 7.30 14.06 -8.21
N GLY A 125 7.60 12.87 -8.74
CA GLY A 125 7.11 11.59 -8.22
C GLY A 125 7.74 11.12 -6.92
N PHE A 126 7.00 10.28 -6.21
CA PHE A 126 7.41 9.55 -5.03
C PHE A 126 7.71 8.09 -5.38
N THR A 127 8.51 7.43 -4.56
CA THR A 127 8.64 5.97 -4.60
C THR A 127 7.31 5.34 -4.21
N VAL A 128 6.73 4.53 -5.10
CA VAL A 128 5.50 3.77 -4.81
C VAL A 128 5.85 2.30 -4.60
N THR A 129 5.42 1.76 -3.46
CA THR A 129 5.61 0.35 -3.09
C THR A 129 4.32 -0.42 -3.30
N GLY A 130 4.45 -1.59 -3.94
CA GLY A 130 3.31 -2.45 -4.26
C GLY A 130 2.72 -3.15 -3.03
N PRO A 131 1.48 -3.65 -3.15
CA PRO A 131 0.85 -4.46 -2.12
C PRO A 131 1.60 -5.78 -1.91
N VAL A 132 1.49 -6.33 -0.71
CA VAL A 132 1.94 -7.71 -0.43
C VAL A 132 0.92 -8.67 -1.03
N TRP A 133 1.39 -9.70 -1.76
CA TRP A 133 0.55 -10.79 -2.23
C TRP A 133 0.39 -11.83 -1.11
N GLU A 134 -0.81 -11.94 -0.54
CA GLU A 134 -1.08 -12.79 0.65
C GLU A 134 -1.06 -14.29 0.36
N TYR A 135 -1.10 -14.69 -0.92
CA TYR A 135 -0.93 -16.08 -1.30
C TYR A 135 0.55 -16.43 -1.39
N PHE A 136 1.06 -17.06 -0.35
CA PHE A 136 2.26 -17.88 -0.48
C PHE A 136 1.98 -18.94 -1.54
N ARG A 137 2.88 -19.14 -2.51
CA ARG A 137 2.74 -20.26 -3.45
C ARG A 137 2.58 -21.52 -2.62
N VAL A 138 1.39 -22.11 -2.62
CA VAL A 138 1.24 -23.51 -2.23
C VAL A 138 2.10 -24.24 -3.24
N GLN A 139 3.26 -24.76 -2.81
CA GLN A 139 4.00 -25.71 -3.63
C GLN A 139 2.96 -26.72 -4.12
N GLU A 140 2.80 -26.83 -5.44
CA GLU A 140 2.11 -27.99 -6.00
C GLU A 140 2.69 -29.19 -5.28
N ARG A 141 1.85 -29.94 -4.54
CA ARG A 141 2.24 -31.28 -4.14
C ARG A 141 2.48 -32.03 -5.44
N MET A 142 3.72 -32.09 -5.88
CA MET A 142 4.19 -33.04 -6.89
C MET A 142 4.06 -34.43 -6.28
N PHE A 143 2.84 -34.95 -6.28
CA PHE A 143 2.57 -36.36 -6.26
C PHE A 143 1.48 -36.60 -7.29
N LYS A 144 1.88 -36.54 -8.57
CA LYS A 144 1.36 -37.50 -9.53
C LYS A 144 2.17 -38.78 -9.28
N PRO A 145 1.60 -39.85 -8.70
CA PRO A 145 2.19 -41.16 -8.88
C PRO A 145 1.95 -41.54 -10.34
N LEU A 146 2.93 -41.24 -11.19
CA LEU A 146 3.13 -41.95 -12.45
C LEU A 146 3.61 -43.36 -12.07
N LEU A 147 2.72 -44.25 -11.65
CA LEU A 147 2.92 -45.71 -11.63
C LEU A 147 1.72 -46.44 -11.02
N ARG A 148 0.83 -46.93 -11.89
CA ARG A 148 0.47 -48.35 -11.92
C ARG A 148 -0.14 -48.68 -13.30
N GLN A 149 0.73 -48.95 -14.27
CA GLN A 149 0.36 -49.94 -15.27
C GLN A 149 0.37 -51.30 -14.57
N SER A 150 -0.76 -52.00 -14.58
CA SER A 150 -0.82 -53.42 -14.23
C SER A 150 -1.19 -54.16 -15.52
N PRO A 151 -0.39 -55.15 -15.97
CA PRO A 151 -0.66 -55.91 -17.19
C PRO A 151 -1.79 -56.93 -16.98
N SER A 152 -2.60 -57.12 -18.04
CA SER A 152 -3.49 -58.25 -18.42
C SER A 152 -4.04 -59.22 -17.35
N THR A 153 -5.37 -59.49 -17.37
CA THR A 153 -5.98 -60.83 -17.56
C THR A 153 -7.52 -60.74 -17.66
N ARG A 154 -8.10 -61.01 -18.84
CA ARG A 154 -8.99 -62.15 -19.14
C ARG A 154 -9.29 -62.19 -20.64
#